data_AF-A0A931WLF9-F1
#
_entry.id   AF-A0A931WLF9-F1
#
_cell.length_a   1.000
_cell.length_b   1.000
_cell.length_c   1.000
_cell.angle_alpha   90.00
_cell.angle_beta   90.00
_cell.angle_gamma   90.00
#
_symmetry.space_group_name_H-M   'P 1'
#
loop_
_entity.id
_entity.type
_entity.pdbx_description
1 polymer ?
#
loop_
_entity_poly.entity_id
_entity_poly.type
_entity_poly.pdbx_seq_one_letter_code
_entity_poly.pdbx_strand_id
1 'polypeptide(L)'
;MRIHFANANFAKKHPEALKGFLRAQQKGLDFMFTNPRETAKIWMKRADLKLPEAIVLKTWDFYTRAQMAAKPIKGIETTMKDAVQFKFLKAPLSQAEVAKLIDLSYLP
;
A
#
# COMPACT_ATOMS: atom_id res chain seq x y z
N MET A 1 -0.84 -0.03 7.01
CA MET A 1 -0.08 0.76 6.02
C MET A 1 0.08 -0.05 4.76
N ARG A 2 -0.15 0.56 3.60
CA ARG A 2 0.11 -0.08 2.31
C ARG A 2 1.13 0.81 1.59
N ILE A 3 2.35 0.31 1.50
CA ILE A 3 3.50 1.01 0.92
C ILE A 3 4.11 0.06 -0.10
N HIS A 4 4.57 0.62 -1.22
CA HIS A 4 5.30 -0.11 -2.24
C HIS A 4 6.77 0.25 -2.13
N PHE A 5 7.61 -0.77 -2.00
CA PHE A 5 9.05 -0.61 -2.09
C PHE A 5 9.48 -0.96 -3.52
N ALA A 6 10.25 -0.07 -4.13
CA ALA A 6 10.84 -0.27 -5.43
C ALA A 6 12.34 -0.01 -5.36
N ASN A 7 13.13 -0.76 -6.13
CA ASN A 7 14.54 -0.46 -6.28
C ASN A 7 14.69 0.90 -6.98
N ALA A 8 15.44 1.83 -6.38
CA ALA A 8 15.58 3.19 -6.88
C ALA A 8 16.19 3.25 -8.29
N ASN A 9 17.15 2.39 -8.61
CA ASN A 9 17.74 2.34 -9.95
C ASN A 9 16.74 1.83 -10.98
N PHE A 10 15.95 0.82 -10.63
CA PHE A 10 14.88 0.33 -11.49
C PHE A 10 13.81 1.41 -11.74
N ALA A 11 13.33 2.07 -10.68
CA ALA A 11 12.31 3.12 -10.77
C ALA A 11 12.76 4.29 -11.67
N LYS A 12 14.03 4.68 -11.60
CA LYS A 12 14.63 5.71 -12.47
C LYS A 12 14.75 5.26 -13.93
N LYS A 13 15.16 4.02 -14.18
CA LYS A 13 15.35 3.47 -15.54
C LYS A 13 14.03 3.10 -16.23
N HIS A 14 13.01 2.73 -15.46
CA HIS A 14 11.74 2.22 -15.96
C HIS A 14 10.53 2.91 -15.30
N PRO A 15 10.42 4.24 -15.38
CA PRO A 15 9.38 5.00 -14.68
C PRO A 15 7.96 4.59 -15.12
N GLU A 16 7.78 4.30 -16.41
CA GLU A 16 6.46 3.93 -16.95
C GLU A 16 6.02 2.52 -16.52
N ALA A 17 6.95 1.60 -16.28
CA ALA A 17 6.61 0.29 -15.72
C ALA A 17 6.06 0.44 -14.29
N LEU A 18 6.69 1.30 -13.48
CA LEU A 18 6.25 1.56 -12.12
C LEU A 18 4.90 2.29 -12.08
N LYS A 19 4.72 3.34 -12.90
CA LYS A 19 3.44 4.04 -13.04
C LYS A 19 2.33 3.12 -13.54
N GLY A 20 2.64 2.26 -14.53
CA GLY A 20 1.70 1.28 -15.06
C GLY A 20 1.23 0.29 -13.99
N PHE A 21 2.18 -0.23 -13.18
CA PHE A 21 1.87 -1.08 -12.04
C PHE A 21 0.98 -0.39 -11.02
N LEU A 22 1.33 0.84 -10.59
CA LEU A 22 0.56 1.57 -9.57
C LEU A 22 -0.82 1.98 -10.08
N ARG A 23 -0.96 2.30 -11.37
CA ARG A 23 -2.28 2.55 -12.00
C ARG A 23 -3.13 1.29 -12.03
N ALA A 24 -2.56 0.14 -12.39
CA ALA A 24 -3.27 -1.14 -12.37
C ALA A 24 -3.69 -1.52 -10.95
N GLN A 25 -2.83 -1.27 -9.96
CA GLN A 25 -3.17 -1.46 -8.56
C GLN A 25 -4.34 -0.58 -8.12
N GLN A 26 -4.31 0.72 -8.40
CA GLN A 26 -5.38 1.65 -8.04
C GLN A 26 -6.72 1.17 -8.64
N LYS A 27 -6.72 0.81 -9.93
CA LYS A 27 -7.89 0.21 -10.60
C LYS A 27 -8.37 -1.07 -9.92
N GLY A 28 -7.44 -1.92 -9.48
CA GLY A 28 -7.75 -3.12 -8.71
C GLY A 28 -8.44 -2.80 -7.38
N LEU A 29 -7.90 -1.85 -6.60
CA LEU A 29 -8.55 -1.37 -5.37
C LEU A 29 -9.94 -0.82 -5.64
N ASP A 30 -10.09 -0.03 -6.70
CA ASP A 30 -11.38 0.55 -7.07
C ASP A 30 -12.41 -0.52 -7.44
N PHE A 31 -11.99 -1.49 -8.25
CA PHE A 31 -12.82 -2.67 -8.58
C PHE A 31 -13.23 -3.41 -7.31
N MET A 32 -12.29 -3.63 -6.38
CA MET A 32 -12.53 -4.41 -5.18
C MET A 32 -13.62 -3.83 -4.30
N PHE A 33 -13.55 -2.52 -4.05
CA PHE A 33 -14.53 -1.81 -3.22
C PHE A 33 -15.86 -1.58 -3.94
N THR A 34 -15.91 -1.59 -5.27
CA THR A 34 -17.17 -1.51 -6.03
C THR A 34 -17.83 -2.89 -6.20
N ASN A 35 -17.04 -3.97 -6.20
CA ASN A 35 -17.49 -5.33 -6.48
C ASN A 35 -17.05 -6.32 -5.39
N PRO A 36 -17.50 -6.15 -4.13
CA PRO A 36 -17.00 -6.92 -2.99
C PRO A 36 -17.26 -8.44 -3.10
N ARG A 37 -18.41 -8.85 -3.68
CA ARG A 37 -18.75 -10.26 -3.91
C ARG A 37 -17.88 -10.91 -4.98
N GLU A 38 -17.72 -10.25 -6.12
CA GLU A 38 -16.87 -10.76 -7.19
C GLU A 38 -15.40 -10.84 -6.74
N THR A 39 -14.96 -9.85 -5.97
CA THR A 39 -13.63 -9.86 -5.36
C THR A 39 -13.43 -11.04 -4.42
N ALA A 40 -14.41 -11.34 -3.57
CA ALA A 40 -14.34 -12.50 -2.67
C ALA A 40 -14.21 -13.80 -3.49
N LYS A 41 -14.99 -13.97 -4.56
CA LYS A 41 -14.90 -15.15 -5.45
C LYS A 41 -13.53 -15.25 -6.12
N ILE A 42 -13.02 -14.15 -6.68
CA ILE A 42 -11.68 -14.11 -7.28
C ILE A 42 -10.63 -14.48 -6.24
N TRP A 43 -10.70 -13.91 -5.05
CA TRP A 43 -9.71 -14.16 -4.00
C TRP A 43 -9.76 -15.61 -3.52
N MET A 44 -10.94 -16.15 -3.24
CA MET A 44 -11.13 -17.55 -2.85
C MET A 44 -10.54 -18.50 -3.88
N LYS A 45 -10.81 -18.26 -5.18
CA LYS A 45 -10.27 -19.08 -6.26
C LYS A 45 -8.75 -18.95 -6.41
N ARG A 46 -8.22 -17.73 -6.36
CA ARG A 46 -6.80 -17.45 -6.66
C ARG A 46 -5.86 -17.78 -5.51
N ALA A 47 -6.33 -17.69 -4.27
CA ALA A 47 -5.58 -18.04 -3.06
C ALA A 47 -5.98 -19.42 -2.51
N ASP A 48 -6.78 -20.19 -3.24
CA ASP A 48 -7.31 -21.50 -2.84
C ASP A 48 -7.91 -21.54 -1.42
N LEU A 49 -8.69 -20.52 -1.07
CA LEU A 49 -9.27 -20.40 0.27
C LEU A 49 -10.42 -21.39 0.44
N LYS A 50 -10.28 -22.29 1.43
CA LYS A 50 -11.35 -23.22 1.84
C LYS A 50 -12.25 -22.62 2.92
N LEU A 51 -12.71 -21.38 2.71
CA LEU A 51 -13.58 -20.65 3.63
C LEU A 51 -14.93 -20.36 2.96
N PRO A 52 -16.04 -20.27 3.72
CA PRO A 52 -17.30 -19.82 3.17
C PRO A 52 -17.20 -18.39 2.62
N GLU A 53 -17.85 -18.09 1.50
CA GLU A 53 -17.85 -16.75 0.87
C GLU A 53 -18.28 -15.67 1.88
N ALA A 54 -19.27 -15.97 2.73
CA ALA A 54 -19.75 -15.06 3.77
C ALA A 54 -18.66 -14.66 4.78
N ILE A 55 -17.68 -15.53 5.05
CA ILE A 55 -16.54 -15.21 5.92
C ILE A 55 -15.56 -14.30 5.20
N VAL A 56 -15.25 -14.57 3.93
CA VAL A 56 -14.34 -13.74 3.13
C VAL A 56 -14.91 -12.34 2.93
N LEU A 57 -16.23 -12.22 2.76
CA LEU A 57 -16.93 -10.94 2.65
C LEU A 57 -16.80 -10.03 3.88
N LYS A 58 -16.59 -10.59 5.08
CA LYS A 58 -16.34 -9.79 6.29
C LYS A 58 -15.07 -8.95 6.22
N THR A 59 -14.16 -9.24 5.28
CA THR A 59 -12.97 -8.41 5.03
C THR A 59 -13.33 -6.92 4.85
N TRP A 60 -14.48 -6.65 4.24
CA TRP A 60 -14.94 -5.27 3.97
C TRP A 60 -15.40 -4.53 5.23
N ASP A 61 -15.61 -5.22 6.35
CA ASP A 61 -15.93 -4.59 7.64
C ASP A 61 -14.68 -3.94 8.27
N PHE A 62 -13.47 -4.35 7.84
CA PHE A 62 -12.20 -3.91 8.45
C PHE A 62 -11.41 -2.92 7.59
N TYR A 63 -11.74 -2.78 6.31
CA TYR A 63 -11.00 -1.92 5.39
C TYR A 63 -11.92 -0.90 4.74
N THR A 64 -11.48 0.36 4.76
CA THR A 64 -12.09 1.45 3.99
C THR A 64 -11.21 1.84 2.81
N ARG A 65 -11.79 2.46 1.77
CA ARG A 65 -11.03 3.02 0.64
C ARG A 65 -9.93 3.97 1.12
N ALA A 66 -10.24 4.82 2.10
CA ALA A 66 -9.30 5.79 2.64
C ALA A 66 -8.09 5.13 3.35
N GLN A 67 -8.29 4.04 4.08
CA GLN A 67 -7.20 3.29 4.74
C GLN A 67 -6.30 2.55 3.73
N MET A 68 -6.83 2.26 2.55
CA MET A 68 -6.17 1.49 1.50
C MET A 68 -5.52 2.38 0.42
N ALA A 69 -5.74 3.70 0.49
CA ALA A 69 -5.16 4.66 -0.43
C ALA A 69 -3.63 4.79 -0.24
N ALA A 70 -2.91 5.01 -1.34
CA ALA A 70 -1.46 5.21 -1.32
C ALA A 70 -1.03 6.58 -0.77
N LYS A 71 -1.95 7.57 -0.76
CA LYS A 71 -1.75 8.92 -0.23
C LYS A 71 -3.00 9.40 0.54
N PRO A 72 -2.85 10.23 1.59
CA PRO A 72 -1.59 10.71 2.17
C PRO A 72 -0.89 9.63 2.99
N ILE A 73 0.45 9.69 3.09
CA ILE A 73 1.21 8.82 3.99
C ILE A 73 1.06 9.36 5.41
N LYS A 74 0.68 8.48 6.35
CA LYS A 74 0.45 8.81 7.75
C LYS A 74 1.38 8.01 8.66
N GLY A 75 1.66 8.53 9.85
CA GLY A 75 2.41 7.81 10.89
C GLY A 75 3.93 7.85 10.76
N ILE A 76 4.49 8.67 9.86
CA ILE A 76 5.95 8.85 9.72
C ILE A 76 6.54 9.35 11.05
N GLU A 77 5.95 10.38 11.66
CA GLU A 77 6.44 10.95 12.92
C GLU A 77 6.42 9.94 14.06
N THR A 78 5.30 9.22 14.24
CA THR A 78 5.19 8.14 15.24
C THR A 78 6.23 7.04 14.99
N THR A 79 6.39 6.62 13.74
CA THR A 79 7.37 5.59 13.37
C THR A 79 8.81 6.04 13.64
N MET A 80 9.15 7.30 13.35
CA MET A 80 10.46 7.85 13.66
C MET A 80 10.71 7.94 15.18
N LYS A 81 9.70 8.34 15.96
CA LYS A 81 9.78 8.37 17.41
C LYS A 81 10.05 6.97 17.98
N ASP A 82 9.29 5.98 17.52
CA ASP A 82 9.48 4.59 17.93
C ASP A 82 10.86 4.07 17.52
N ALA A 83 11.32 4.40 16.30
CA ALA A 83 12.64 4.01 15.82
C ALA A 83 13.79 4.58 16.67
N VAL A 84 13.65 5.81 17.19
CA VAL A 84 14.61 6.39 18.14
C VAL A 84 14.51 5.71 19.50
N GLN A 85 13.28 5.54 20.03
CA GLN A 85 13.05 4.88 21.32
C GLN A 85 13.63 3.47 21.36
N PHE A 86 13.45 2.71 20.30
CA PHE A 86 13.93 1.34 20.16
C PHE A 86 15.34 1.24 19.55
N LYS A 87 16.05 2.36 19.41
CA LYS A 87 17.46 2.44 18.98
C LYS A 87 17.75 1.94 17.55
N PHE A 88 16.74 1.88 16.68
CA PHE A 88 16.93 1.69 15.24
C PHE A 88 17.48 2.96 14.57
N LEU A 89 17.17 4.13 15.12
CA LEU A 89 17.73 5.42 14.73
C LEU A 89 18.41 6.09 15.93
N LYS A 90 19.52 6.80 15.68
CA LYS A 90 20.19 7.61 16.71
C LYS A 90 19.43 8.91 17.00
N ALA A 91 18.76 9.46 15.98
CA ALA A 91 17.96 10.68 16.03
C ALA A 91 16.88 10.61 14.94
N PRO A 92 15.81 11.43 15.01
CA PRO A 92 14.81 11.50 13.94
C PRO A 92 15.43 11.90 12.59
N LEU A 93 14.89 11.39 11.49
CA LEU A 93 15.27 11.85 10.15
C LEU A 93 14.74 13.28 9.93
N SER A 94 15.54 14.10 9.25
CA SER A 94 15.08 15.38 8.73
C SER A 94 14.03 15.19 7.63
N GLN A 95 13.22 16.22 7.38
CA GLN A 95 12.23 16.15 6.32
C GLN A 95 12.85 15.94 4.92
N ALA A 96 14.06 16.47 4.70
CA ALA A 96 14.82 16.25 3.48
C ALA A 96 15.29 14.78 3.32
N GLU A 97 15.62 14.10 4.41
CA GLU A 97 15.96 12.67 4.38
C GLU A 97 14.73 11.81 4.12
N VAL A 98 13.60 12.12 4.77
CA VAL A 98 12.32 11.45 4.51
C VAL A 98 11.91 11.61 3.04
N ALA A 99 12.04 12.82 2.48
CA ALA A 99 11.71 13.09 1.08
C ALA A 99 12.57 12.28 0.09
N LYS A 100 13.78 11.86 0.47
CA LYS A 100 14.63 10.98 -0.38
C LYS A 100 14.14 9.52 -0.39
N LEU A 101 13.35 9.12 0.60
CA LEU A 101 12.85 7.75 0.75
C LEU A 101 11.46 7.55 0.13
N ILE A 102 10.74 8.65 -0.10
CA ILE A 102 9.35 8.64 -0.55
C ILE A 102 9.24 9.42 -1.85
N ASP A 103 9.02 8.71 -2.95
CA ASP A 103 8.74 9.31 -4.24
C ASP A 103 7.29 9.03 -4.66
N LEU A 104 6.45 10.06 -4.58
CA LEU A 104 5.03 9.98 -4.95
C LEU A 104 4.79 10.29 -6.43
N SER A 105 5.81 10.67 -7.21
CA SER A 105 5.67 11.05 -8.62
C SER A 105 5.26 9.88 -9.52
N TYR A 106 5.36 8.65 -9.02
CA TYR A 106 4.94 7.44 -9.71
C TYR A 106 3.47 7.06 -9.47
N LEU A 107 2.81 7.68 -8.49
CA LEU A 107 1.39 7.43 -8.24
C LEU A 107 0.52 8.02 -9.37
N PRO A 108 -0.64 7.41 -9.67
CA PRO A 108 -1.61 7.97 -10.60
C PRO A 108 -2.27 9.26 -10.09
#